data_AF-A0A962RZ85-F1
#
_entry.id   AF-A0A962RZ85-F1
#
_cell.length_a   1.000
_cell.length_b   1.000
_cell.length_c   1.000
_cell.angle_alpha   90.00
_cell.angle_beta   90.00
_cell.angle_gamma   90.00
#
_symmetry.space_group_name_H-M   'P 1'
#
loop_
_entity.id
_entity.type
_entity.pdbx_description
1 polymer ?
#
loop_
_entity_poly.entity_id
_entity_poly.type
_entity_poly.pdbx_seq_one_letter_code
_entity_poly.pdbx_strand_id
1 'polypeptide(L)' 'MSDKIMAFIAVALMIASLAVVAAFVPDIDLIIVITLVSALAIYDFLQALRAKR' A
#
# COMPACT_ATOMS: atom_id res chain seq x y z
N MET A 1 16.33 -12.57 2.69
CA MET A 1 16.35 -11.16 2.20
C MET A 1 15.36 -10.97 1.04
N SER A 2 15.19 -11.95 0.17
CA SER A 2 14.15 -12.02 -0.88
C SER A 2 12.73 -11.71 -0.38
N ASP A 3 12.32 -12.27 0.77
CA ASP A 3 10.97 -12.03 1.32
C ASP A 3 10.66 -10.55 1.58
N LYS A 4 11.65 -9.78 2.04
CA LYS A 4 11.49 -8.35 2.32
C LYS A 4 11.36 -7.53 1.04
N ILE A 5 12.10 -7.93 0.01
CA ILE A 5 12.06 -7.31 -1.32
C ILE A 5 10.72 -7.63 -2.00
N MET A 6 10.25 -8.87 -1.94
CA MET A 6 8.94 -9.26 -2.49
C MET A 6 7.80 -8.54 -1.79
N ALA A 7 7.84 -8.44 -0.46
CA ALA A 7 6.81 -7.73 0.28
C ALA A 7 6.83 -6.21 -0.03
N PHE A 8 8.01 -5.60 -0.23
CA PHE A 8 8.10 -4.20 -0.66
C PHE A 8 7.52 -3.99 -2.07
N ILE A 9 7.86 -4.87 -3.01
CA ILE A 9 7.34 -4.81 -4.39
C ILE A 9 5.81 -5.00 -4.39
N ALA A 10 5.29 -5.92 -3.58
CA ALA A 10 3.85 -6.15 -3.46
C ALA A 10 3.10 -4.90 -2.97
N VAL A 11 3.61 -4.23 -1.93
CA VAL A 11 3.04 -2.98 -1.42
C VAL A 11 3.12 -1.86 -2.46
N ALA A 12 4.27 -1.73 -3.14
CA ALA A 12 4.45 -0.72 -4.18
C ALA A 12 3.48 -0.92 -5.36
N LEU A 13 3.29 -2.15 -5.82
CA LEU A 13 2.34 -2.49 -6.88
C LEU A 13 0.88 -2.28 -6.44
N MET A 14 0.54 -2.61 -5.19
CA MET A 14 -0.78 -2.34 -4.64
C MET A 14 -1.09 -0.84 -4.66
N ILE A 15 -0.18 -0.01 -4.14
CA ILE A 15 -0.35 1.46 -4.12
C ILE A 15 -0.43 2.02 -5.55
N ALA A 16 0.42 1.54 -6.47
CA ALA A 16 0.37 1.94 -7.87
C ALA A 16 -0.98 1.62 -8.52
N SER A 17 -1.53 0.43 -8.25
CA SER A 17 -2.85 0.04 -8.75
C SER A 17 -3.97 0.94 -8.20
N LEU A 18 -3.94 1.28 -6.91
CA LEU A 18 -4.93 2.18 -6.31
C LEU A 18 -4.81 3.61 -6.86
N ALA A 19 -3.59 4.08 -7.12
CA ALA A 19 -3.35 5.40 -7.70
C ALA A 19 -3.95 5.52 -9.11
N VAL A 20 -3.90 4.45 -9.92
CA VAL A 20 -4.57 4.40 -11.22
C VAL A 20 -6.09 4.56 -11.05
N VAL A 21 -6.69 3.83 -10.12
CA VAL A 21 -8.14 3.94 -9.85
C VAL A 21 -8.52 5.37 -9.43
N ALA A 22 -7.77 5.99 -8.53
CA ALA A 22 -8.00 7.37 -8.09
C ALA A 22 -7.85 8.40 -9.24
N ALA A 23 -6.99 8.13 -10.21
CA ALA A 23 -6.77 9.02 -11.36
C ALA A 23 -7.92 8.98 -12.37
N PHE A 24 -8.54 7.81 -12.58
CA PHE A 24 -9.65 7.66 -13.54
C PHE A 24 -11.03 7.88 -12.91
N VAL A 25 -11.15 7.72 -11.59
CA VAL A 25 -12.38 7.96 -10.83
C VAL A 25 -12.06 8.87 -9.63
N PRO A 26 -11.98 10.19 -9.84
CA PRO A 26 -11.61 11.14 -8.80
C PRO A 26 -12.83 11.49 -7.92
N ASP A 27 -13.35 10.51 -7.19
CA ASP A 27 -14.33 10.71 -6.13
C ASP A 27 -13.61 11.00 -4.80
N ILE A 28 -14.03 12.06 -4.10
CA ILE A 28 -13.38 12.49 -2.84
C ILE A 28 -13.40 11.37 -1.80
N ASP A 29 -14.53 10.68 -1.65
CA ASP A 29 -14.67 9.56 -0.71
C ASP A 29 -13.71 8.41 -1.06
N LEU A 30 -13.53 8.14 -2.36
CA LEU A 30 -12.63 7.09 -2.84
C LEU A 30 -11.16 7.44 -2.57
N ILE A 31 -10.75 8.70 -2.78
CA ILE A 31 -9.38 9.17 -2.51
C ILE A 31 -9.06 9.06 -1.02
N ILE A 32 -10.02 9.39 -0.15
CA ILE A 32 -9.86 9.26 1.31
C ILE A 32 -9.67 7.79 1.69
N VAL A 33 -10.51 6.89 1.16
CA VAL A 33 -10.41 5.44 1.42
C VAL A 33 -9.08 4.87 0.90
N ILE A 34 -8.68 5.23 -0.32
CA ILE A 34 -7.41 4.78 -0.92
C ILE A 34 -6.23 5.22 -0.08
N THR A 35 -6.23 6.47 0.38
CA THR A 35 -5.16 7.01 1.22
C THR A 35 -5.07 6.27 2.55
N LEU A 36 -6.22 6.02 3.19
CA LEU A 36 -6.30 5.33 4.48
C LEU A 36 -5.87 3.86 4.37
N VAL A 37 -6.36 3.14 3.35
CA VAL A 37 -5.97 1.74 3.08
C VAL A 37 -4.48 1.64 2.75
N SER A 38 -3.95 2.55 1.94
CA SER A 38 -2.51 2.59 1.61
C SER A 38 -1.66 2.82 2.86
N ALA A 39 -2.07 3.72 3.76
CA ALA A 39 -1.38 3.95 5.03
C ALA A 39 -1.39 2.71 5.93
N LEU A 40 -2.52 2.00 6.01
CA LEU A 40 -2.63 0.75 6.77
C LEU A 40 -1.75 -0.36 6.19
N ALA A 41 -1.70 -0.50 4.86
CA ALA A 41 -0.84 -1.49 4.22
C ALA A 41 0.65 -1.21 4.46
N ILE A 42 1.05 0.07 4.44
CA ILE A 42 2.42 0.47 4.81
C ILE A 42 2.69 0.16 6.29
N TYR A 43 1.73 0.43 7.18
CA TYR A 43 1.86 0.12 8.60
C TYR A 43 2.05 -1.38 8.84
N ASP A 44 1.23 -2.22 8.20
CA ASP A 44 1.33 -3.67 8.29
C ASP A 44 2.68 -4.18 7.76
N PHE A 45 3.16 -3.63 6.64
CA PHE A 45 4.49 -3.94 6.11
C PHE A 45 5.62 -3.54 7.07
N LEU A 46 5.54 -2.37 7.69
CA LEU A 46 6.50 -1.92 8.70
C LEU A 46 6.46 -2.78 9.96
N GLN A 47 5.27 -3.22 10.38
CA GLN A 47 5.09 -4.10 11.53
C GLN A 47 5.64 -5.50 11.24
N ALA A 48 5.35 -6.08 10.08
CA ALA A 48 5.91 -7.35 9.63
C ALA A 48 7.45 -7.30 9.53
N LEU A 49 8.02 -6.17 9.08
CA LEU A 49 9.47 -5.95 9.09
C LEU A 49 10.06 -5.89 10.50
N ARG A 50 9.35 -5.28 11.45
CA ARG A 50 9.79 -5.19 12.86
C ARG A 50 9.65 -6.52 13.61
N ALA A 51 8.57 -7.26 13.39
CA ALA A 51 8.31 -8.55 14.04
C ALA A 51 9.29 -9.66 13.63
N LYS A 52 9.94 -9.53 12.45
CA LYS A 52 10.94 -10.48 11.93
C LYS A 52 12.38 -10.11 12.31
N ARG A 53 12.59 -9.23 13.30
CA ARG A 53 13.89 -8.83 13.83
C ARG A 53 14.01 -9.26 15.29
#